data_AF-S4PTS8-F1
#
_entry.id   AF-S4PTS8-F1
#
_cell.length_a   1.000
_cell.length_b   1.000
_cell.length_c   1.000
_cell.angle_alpha   90.00
_cell.angle_beta   90.00
_cell.angle_gamma   90.00
#
_symmetry.space_group_name_H-M   'P 1'
#
loop_
_entity.id
_entity.type
_entity.pdbx_description
1 polymer ?
#
loop_
_entity_poly.entity_id
_entity_poly.type
_entity_poly.pdbx_seq_one_letter_code
_entity_poly.pdbx_strand_id
1 'polypeptide(L)' 'FKSQTKLSDYHGDMNSVKFIDWLENQVLPNLLPNCVIVMDNEPYHTIQINKVPNMSSSKTDMIEWLYNKGLPFSPN' A
#
# COMPACT_ATOMS: atom_id res chain seq x y z
N PHE A 1 9.24 -34.48 7.98
CA PHE A 1 8.47 -33.24 8.18
C PHE A 1 7.07 -33.44 7.64
N LYS A 2 6.03 -33.37 8.48
CA LYS A 2 4.64 -33.42 8.02
C LYS A 2 4.21 -31.99 7.69
N SER A 3 4.01 -31.71 6.41
CA SER A 3 3.36 -30.48 5.95
C SER A 3 1.86 -30.64 6.18
N GLN A 4 1.33 -29.98 7.21
CA GLN A 4 -0.12 -29.84 7.38
C GLN A 4 -0.55 -28.60 6.62
N THR A 5 -0.94 -28.82 5.37
CA THR A 5 -1.68 -27.90 4.52
C THR A 5 -3.06 -27.67 5.12
N LYS A 6 -3.17 -26.66 5.98
CA LYS A 6 -4.39 -25.85 6.11
C LYS A 6 -4.03 -24.47 5.57
N LEU A 7 -4.88 -23.98 4.68
CA LEU A 7 -4.85 -22.67 4.06
C LEU A 7 -4.89 -21.54 5.10
N SER A 8 -3.80 -21.37 5.86
CA SER A 8 -3.44 -20.10 6.46
C SER A 8 -2.78 -19.32 5.34
N ASP A 9 -3.60 -18.69 4.51
CA ASP A 9 -3.15 -17.77 3.49
C ASP A 9 -2.19 -16.79 4.16
N TYR A 10 -0.88 -16.90 3.90
CA TYR A 10 0.12 -16.01 4.50
C TYR A 10 -0.18 -14.55 4.12
N HIS A 11 -0.92 -14.37 3.02
CA HIS A 11 -1.45 -13.11 2.52
C HIS A 11 -2.70 -12.60 3.26
N GLY A 12 -3.36 -13.43 4.08
CA GLY A 12 -4.57 -13.04 4.81
C GLY A 12 -4.29 -12.12 6.00
N ASP A 13 -3.09 -12.19 6.56
CA ASP A 13 -2.73 -11.49 7.79
C ASP A 13 -1.74 -10.33 7.58
N MET A 14 -1.19 -10.18 6.36
CA MET A 14 -0.33 -9.05 6.01
C MET A 14 -1.12 -7.97 5.28
N ASN A 15 -1.02 -6.74 5.77
CA ASN A 15 -1.55 -5.55 5.11
C ASN A 15 -0.49 -4.45 5.07
N SER A 16 -0.79 -3.39 4.35
CA SER A 16 0.16 -2.31 4.12
C SER A 16 0.58 -1.59 5.40
N VAL A 17 -0.29 -1.54 6.42
CA VAL A 17 0.02 -0.95 7.73
C VAL A 17 1.06 -1.78 8.49
N LYS A 18 0.84 -3.09 8.59
CA LYS A 18 1.77 -4.02 9.26
C LYS A 18 3.12 -4.05 8.53
N PHE A 19 3.11 -4.00 7.20
CA PHE A 19 4.32 -3.94 6.40
C PHE A 19 5.14 -2.67 6.67
N ILE A 20 4.49 -1.50 6.68
CA ILE A 20 5.16 -0.23 6.99
C ILE A 20 5.72 -0.23 8.41
N ASP A 21 4.93 -0.66 9.40
CA ASP A 21 5.38 -0.73 10.80
C ASP A 21 6.65 -1.59 10.95
N TRP A 22 6.65 -2.77 10.33
CA TRP A 22 7.83 -3.64 10.32
C TRP A 22 9.03 -3.00 9.59
N LEU A 23 8.80 -2.38 8.43
CA LEU A 23 9.86 -1.73 7.67
C LEU A 23 10.49 -0.58 8.46
N GLU A 24 9.68 0.32 9.01
CA GLU A 24 10.12 1.51 9.73
C GLU A 24 10.76 1.18 11.08
N ASN A 25 10.17 0.27 11.84
CA ASN A 25 10.58 0.03 13.23
C ASN A 25 11.59 -1.12 13.39
N GLN A 26 11.66 -2.04 12.42
CA GLN A 26 12.55 -3.21 12.52
C GLN A 26 13.61 -3.26 11.43
N VAL A 27 13.32 -2.87 10.19
CA VAL A 27 14.29 -2.97 9.09
C VAL A 27 15.19 -1.74 9.04
N LEU A 28 14.61 -0.56 8.82
CA LEU A 28 15.37 0.68 8.61
C LEU A 28 16.39 0.99 9.72
N PRO A 29 16.07 0.83 11.02
CA PRO A 29 17.02 1.14 12.10
C PRO A 29 18.23 0.20 12.15
N ASN A 30 18.11 -0.98 11.53
CA ASN A 30 19.14 -2.02 11.53
C ASN A 30 19.92 -2.09 10.20
N LEU A 31 19.65 -1.18 9.26
CA LEU A 31 20.37 -1.14 7.99
C LEU A 31 21.71 -0.41 8.11
N LEU A 32 22.74 -1.00 7.49
CA LEU A 32 24.01 -0.32 7.29
C LEU A 32 23.86 0.85 6.29
N PRO A 33 24.72 1.88 6.39
CA PRO A 33 24.78 2.94 5.39
C PRO A 33 25.04 2.37 3.99
N ASN A 34 24.46 3.00 2.96
CA ASN A 34 24.63 2.64 1.55
C ASN A 34 24.12 1.25 1.15
N CYS A 35 23.11 0.72 1.83
CA CYS A 35 22.43 -0.50 1.44
C CYS A 35 21.37 -0.28 0.36
N VAL A 36 21.09 -1.34 -0.41
CA VAL A 36 20.01 -1.39 -1.40
C VAL A 36 18.93 -2.34 -0.87
N ILE A 37 17.68 -1.90 -0.88
CA ILE A 37 16.52 -2.73 -0.56
C ILE A 37 15.88 -3.16 -1.89
N VAL A 38 15.71 -4.47 -2.08
CA VAL A 38 15.03 -5.05 -3.25
C VAL A 38 13.82 -5.82 -2.74
N MET A 39 12.65 -5.52 -3.28
CA MET A 39 11.36 -6.12 -2.90
C MET A 39 10.65 -6.60 -4.16
N ASP A 40 9.82 -7.63 -4.02
CA ASP A 40 8.88 -8.05 -5.06
C ASP A 40 7.69 -7.08 -5.15
N ASN A 41 6.86 -7.25 -6.19
CA ASN A 41 5.73 -6.37 -6.45
C ASN A 41 4.43 -6.95 -5.90
N GLU A 42 4.33 -7.03 -4.57
CA GLU A 42 3.07 -7.39 -3.91
C GLU A 42 2.21 -6.16 -3.59
N PRO A 43 0.86 -6.25 -3.66
CA PRO A 43 -0.03 -5.09 -3.51
C PRO A 43 0.13 -4.31 -2.20
N TYR A 44 0.51 -5.00 -1.11
CA TYR A 44 0.72 -4.37 0.19
C TYR A 44 2.08 -3.67 0.34
N HIS A 45 3.05 -3.92 -0.56
CA HIS A 45 4.33 -3.20 -0.61
C HIS A 45 4.21 -1.82 -1.27
N THR A 46 3.13 -1.58 -2.01
CA THR A 46 2.95 -0.35 -2.79
C THR A 46 1.71 0.41 -2.32
N ILE A 47 1.88 1.34 -1.36
CA ILE A 47 0.82 2.30 -1.04
C ILE A 47 0.98 3.54 -1.91
N GLN A 48 -0.06 3.86 -2.68
CA GLN A 48 -0.15 5.13 -3.40
C GLN A 48 -1.02 6.11 -2.61
N ILE A 49 -0.38 7.07 -1.93
CA ILE A 49 -1.05 8.07 -1.07
C ILE A 49 -2.04 8.93 -1.87
N ASN A 50 -1.66 9.34 -3.09
CA ASN A 50 -2.49 10.17 -3.96
C ASN A 50 -2.95 9.40 -5.21
N LYS A 51 -3.58 8.25 -5.00
CA LYS A 51 -4.04 7.40 -6.10
C LYS A 51 -5.06 8.12 -6.96
N VAL A 52 -4.85 8.12 -8.28
CA VAL A 52 -5.82 8.65 -9.23
C VAL A 52 -7.09 7.78 -9.15
N PRO A 53 -8.27 8.38 -9.02
CA PRO A 53 -9.53 7.65 -9.10
C PRO A 53 -9.60 6.82 -10.37
N ASN A 54 -10.20 5.64 -10.29
CA ASN A 54 -10.38 4.75 -11.43
C ASN A 54 -11.88 4.52 -11.70
N MET A 55 -12.20 3.65 -12.66
CA MET A 55 -13.59 3.36 -13.05
C MET A 55 -14.45 2.78 -11.92
N SER A 56 -13.85 2.31 -10.82
CA SER A 56 -14.56 1.81 -9.63
C SER A 56 -14.65 2.83 -8.49
N SER A 57 -14.01 4.00 -8.60
CA SER A 57 -14.07 5.06 -7.59
C SER A 57 -15.44 5.72 -7.54
N SER A 58 -15.87 6.15 -6.35
CA SER A 58 -17.12 6.87 -6.22
C SER A 58 -17.00 8.30 -6.78
N LYS A 59 -18.14 8.93 -7.13
CA LYS A 59 -18.18 10.35 -7.54
C LYS A 59 -17.57 11.24 -6.46
N THR A 60 -17.78 10.92 -5.17
CA THR A 60 -17.22 11.64 -4.03
C THR A 60 -15.70 11.55 -4.03
N ASP A 61 -15.12 10.35 -4.15
CA ASP A 61 -13.67 10.15 -4.17
C ASP A 61 -13.03 10.90 -5.35
N MET A 62 -13.70 10.92 -6.50
CA MET A 62 -13.26 11.64 -7.69
C MET A 62 -13.23 13.16 -7.47
N ILE A 63 -14.30 13.71 -6.89
CA ILE A 63 -14.40 15.15 -6.59
C ILE A 63 -13.35 15.56 -5.54
N GLU A 64 -13.20 14.77 -4.48
CA GLU A 64 -12.20 15.03 -3.44
C GLU A 64 -10.78 15.02 -4.01
N TRP A 65 -10.46 14.06 -4.89
CA TRP A 65 -9.17 14.01 -5.56
C TRP A 65 -8.93 15.25 -6.44
N LEU A 66 -9.92 15.69 -7.23
CA LEU A 66 -9.82 16.89 -8.07
C LEU A 66 -9.61 18.14 -7.22
N TYR A 67 -10.37 18.27 -6.12
CA TYR A 67 -10.25 19.37 -5.17
C TYR A 67 -8.84 19.42 -4.55
N ASN A 68 -8.34 18.29 -4.06
CA ASN A 68 -6.99 18.19 -3.47
C ASN A 68 -5.87 18.49 -4.48
N LYS A 69 -6.13 18.33 -5.78
CA LYS A 69 -5.20 18.70 -6.86
C LYS A 69 -5.36 20.14 -7.34
N GLY A 70 -6.33 20.90 -6.84
CA GLY A 70 -6.65 22.24 -7.31
C GLY A 70 -7.19 22.26 -8.74
N LEU A 71 -7.78 21.15 -9.20
CA LEU A 71 -8.33 21.02 -10.54
C LEU A 71 -9.79 21.51 -10.57
N PRO A 72 -10.19 22.28 -11.59
CA PRO A 72 -11.56 22.75 -11.71
C PRO A 72 -12.51 21.59 -12.00
N PHE A 73 -13.67 21.59 -11.36
CA PHE A 73 -14.75 20.65 -11.63
C PHE A 73 -16.11 21.33 -11.44
N SER A 74 -17.13 20.85 -12.16
CA SER A 74 -18.51 21.31 -12.01
C SER A 74 -19.30 20.25 -11.24
N PRO A 75 -19.84 20.55 -10.05
CA PRO A 75 -20.80 19.67 -9.39
C PRO A 75 -22.13 19.72 -10.17
N ASN A 76 -22.42 18.65 -10.92
CA ASN A 76 -23.77 18.36 -11.41
C ASN A 76 -24.63 17.79 -10.29
#